data_AF-A0A2D5HDK0-F1
#
_entry.id   AF-A0A2D5HDK0-F1
#
_cell.length_a   1.000
_cell.length_b   1.000
_cell.length_c   1.000
_cell.angle_alpha   90.00
_cell.angle_beta   90.00
_cell.angle_gamma   90.00
#
_symmetry.space_group_name_H-M   'P 1'
#
loop_
_entity.id
_entity.type
_entity.pdbx_description
1 polymer ?
#
loop_
_entity_poly.entity_id
_entity_poly.type
_entity_poly.pdbx_seq_one_letter_code
_entity_poly.pdbx_strand_id
1 'polypeptide(L)'
;MLSLSKHVCAPLVLLLAACSSNSEPPPVAAGDEHIACAVGGSAELADVCSVERAQDGDKLTLIVHHPDGAFRRFDVMTDGSGLTVADGAEEAQTKLVDGKLDVTVGADRYVFPASTKADAAH
;
A
#
# COMPACT_ATOMS: atom_id res chain seq x y z
N MET A 1 21.88 -64.71 21.01
CA MET A 1 22.56 -63.57 20.35
C MET A 1 21.56 -62.93 19.40
N LEU A 2 21.35 -61.62 19.56
CA LEU A 2 20.64 -60.65 18.71
C LEU A 2 19.33 -61.05 18.00
N SER A 3 18.24 -60.34 18.35
CA SER A 3 17.50 -59.62 17.32
C SER A 3 16.89 -58.35 17.93
N LEU A 4 17.47 -57.22 17.53
CA LEU A 4 17.16 -55.87 17.97
C LEU A 4 15.96 -55.37 17.13
N SER A 5 14.74 -55.44 17.69
CA SER A 5 13.54 -54.95 17.02
C SER A 5 13.54 -53.43 16.92
N LYS A 6 14.01 -52.95 15.75
CA LYS A 6 13.42 -51.88 14.93
C LYS A 6 12.86 -50.69 15.71
N HIS A 7 13.72 -49.76 16.07
CA HIS A 7 13.30 -48.40 16.41
C HIS A 7 12.83 -47.73 15.12
N VAL A 8 11.51 -47.57 14.99
CA VAL A 8 10.88 -46.73 13.98
C VAL A 8 11.23 -45.28 14.31
N CYS A 9 12.25 -44.75 13.65
CA CYS A 9 12.54 -43.33 13.62
C CYS A 9 11.55 -42.70 12.63
N ALA A 10 10.42 -42.21 13.13
CA ALA A 10 9.48 -41.43 12.33
C ALA A 10 9.97 -39.97 12.31
N PRO A 11 10.35 -39.39 11.15
CA PRO A 11 10.64 -37.98 11.06
C PRO A 11 9.32 -37.21 11.15
N LEU A 12 9.21 -36.34 12.16
CA LEU A 12 8.12 -35.37 12.26
C LEU A 12 8.35 -34.30 11.18
N VAL A 13 7.82 -34.55 9.99
CA VAL A 13 7.75 -33.55 8.91
C VAL A 13 6.69 -32.54 9.32
N LEU A 14 7.11 -31.37 9.81
CA LEU A 14 6.25 -30.19 9.86
C LEU A 14 5.97 -29.76 8.42
N LEU A 15 4.86 -30.22 7.87
CA LEU A 15 4.27 -29.64 6.66
C LEU A 15 3.71 -28.27 7.05
N LEU A 16 4.48 -27.21 6.82
CA LEU A 16 3.90 -25.87 6.71
C LEU A 16 3.01 -25.87 5.47
N ALA A 17 1.71 -26.10 5.66
CA ALA A 17 0.71 -25.83 4.65
C ALA A 17 0.75 -24.33 4.34
N ALA A 18 1.48 -23.96 3.29
CA ALA A 18 1.44 -22.63 2.73
C ALA A 18 0.03 -22.41 2.16
N CYS A 19 -0.78 -21.59 2.82
CA CYS A 19 -2.03 -21.10 2.27
C CYS A 19 -1.70 -20.17 1.08
N SER A 20 -1.52 -20.75 -0.11
CA SER A 20 -1.59 -19.99 -1.36
C SER A 20 -3.07 -19.91 -1.73
N SER A 21 -3.76 -18.90 -1.21
CA SER A 21 -5.10 -18.57 -1.68
C SER A 21 -4.93 -18.00 -3.08
N ASN A 22 -5.32 -18.76 -4.10
CA ASN A 22 -5.32 -18.39 -5.52
C ASN A 22 -6.34 -17.30 -5.87
N SER A 23 -6.55 -16.33 -4.97
CA SER A 23 -7.45 -15.21 -5.20
C SER A 23 -6.74 -14.21 -6.12
N GLU A 24 -7.27 -14.06 -7.33
CA GLU A 24 -6.90 -12.94 -8.19
C GLU A 24 -7.26 -11.64 -7.46
N PRO A 25 -6.35 -10.64 -7.41
CA PRO A 25 -6.64 -9.39 -6.75
C PRO A 25 -7.87 -8.71 -7.38
N PRO A 26 -8.71 -8.02 -6.59
CA PRO A 26 -9.84 -7.28 -7.15
C PRO A 26 -9.34 -6.20 -8.12
N PRO A 27 -10.15 -5.78 -9.10
CA PRO A 27 -9.77 -4.73 -10.04
C PRO A 27 -9.69 -3.33 -9.40
N VAL A 28 -10.28 -3.16 -8.21
CA VAL A 28 -10.35 -1.92 -7.45
C VAL A 28 -10.09 -2.25 -5.98
N ALA A 29 -9.26 -1.44 -5.32
CA ALA A 29 -9.02 -1.58 -3.89
C ALA A 29 -10.27 -1.25 -3.07
N ALA A 30 -10.47 -1.95 -1.96
CA ALA A 30 -11.60 -1.71 -1.07
C ALA A 30 -11.43 -0.37 -0.33
N GLY A 31 -12.51 0.41 -0.21
CA GLY A 31 -12.54 1.71 0.46
C GLY A 31 -13.60 2.63 -0.16
N ASP A 32 -13.86 3.77 0.48
CA ASP A 32 -14.90 4.70 0.03
C ASP A 32 -14.35 5.82 -0.87
N GLU A 33 -13.09 6.21 -0.68
CA GLU A 33 -12.40 7.19 -1.52
C GLU A 33 -11.42 6.48 -2.44
N HIS A 34 -11.47 6.83 -3.72
CA HIS A 34 -10.54 6.35 -4.73
C HIS A 34 -9.78 7.50 -5.40
N ILE A 35 -8.55 7.21 -5.78
CA ILE A 35 -7.68 8.10 -6.54
C ILE A 35 -7.14 7.40 -7.78
N ALA A 36 -6.83 8.18 -8.80
CA ALA A 36 -6.12 7.68 -9.96
C ALA A 36 -4.70 7.25 -9.55
N CYS A 37 -4.34 6.01 -9.86
CA CYS A 37 -3.01 5.48 -9.61
C CYS A 37 -2.55 4.56 -10.73
N ALA A 38 -1.23 4.46 -10.85
CA ALA A 38 -0.53 3.53 -11.73
C ALA A 38 0.55 2.86 -10.86
N VAL A 39 0.33 1.58 -10.52
CA VAL A 39 1.17 0.84 -9.56
C VAL A 39 1.99 -0.23 -10.27
N GLY A 40 3.14 -0.58 -9.70
CA GLY A 40 4.05 -1.59 -10.27
C GLY A 40 4.63 -1.21 -11.63
N GLY A 41 4.71 0.09 -11.95
CA GLY A 41 5.17 0.58 -13.24
C GLY A 41 4.12 0.51 -14.36
N SER A 42 2.83 0.36 -14.03
CA SER A 42 1.74 0.53 -15.00
C SER A 42 1.87 1.87 -15.73
N ALA A 43 1.60 1.88 -17.03
CA ALA A 43 1.54 3.11 -17.82
C ALA A 43 0.17 3.82 -17.68
N GLU A 44 -0.85 3.10 -17.25
CA GLU A 44 -2.22 3.58 -17.17
C GLU A 44 -2.55 4.06 -15.76
N LEU A 45 -3.00 5.31 -15.65
CA LEU A 45 -3.64 5.85 -14.46
C LEU A 45 -5.13 5.45 -14.48
N ALA A 46 -5.59 4.81 -13.42
CA ALA A 46 -6.99 4.45 -13.23
C ALA A 46 -7.43 4.72 -11.79
N ASP A 47 -8.70 5.09 -11.58
CA ASP A 47 -9.28 5.35 -10.26
C ASP A 47 -9.53 4.04 -9.48
N VAL A 48 -8.45 3.33 -9.15
CA VAL A 48 -8.49 1.97 -8.61
C VAL A 48 -7.80 1.83 -7.26
N CYS A 49 -6.97 2.77 -6.84
CA CYS A 49 -6.40 2.79 -5.50
C CYS A 49 -7.38 3.47 -4.54
N SER A 50 -7.55 2.91 -3.34
CA SER A 50 -8.36 3.53 -2.29
C SER A 50 -7.51 4.27 -1.28
N VAL A 51 -8.10 5.26 -0.60
CA VAL A 51 -7.41 6.09 0.39
C VAL A 51 -8.10 5.97 1.75
N GLU A 52 -7.35 5.49 2.73
CA GLU A 52 -7.70 5.56 4.14
C GLU A 52 -6.95 6.73 4.80
N ARG A 53 -7.62 7.43 5.71
CA ARG A 53 -7.04 8.55 6.48
C ARG A 53 -6.88 8.16 7.93
N ALA A 54 -5.66 8.29 8.43
CA ALA A 54 -5.33 8.08 9.84
C ALA A 54 -4.80 9.39 10.45
N GLN A 55 -5.48 9.88 11.49
CA GLN A 55 -5.10 11.08 12.22
C GLN A 55 -4.51 10.71 13.59
N ASP A 56 -3.33 11.23 13.91
CA ASP A 56 -2.71 11.15 15.24
C ASP A 56 -2.22 12.54 15.68
N GLY A 57 -2.95 13.17 16.59
CA GLY A 57 -2.74 14.58 16.93
C GLY A 57 -2.87 15.47 15.68
N ASP A 58 -1.85 16.27 15.39
CA ASP A 58 -1.78 17.12 14.19
C ASP A 58 -1.24 16.40 12.94
N LYS A 59 -0.84 15.13 13.08
CA LYS A 59 -0.29 14.34 11.99
C LYS A 59 -1.42 13.63 11.22
N LEU A 60 -1.57 13.98 9.95
CA LEU A 60 -2.43 13.25 9.01
C LEU A 60 -1.57 12.30 8.17
N THR A 61 -1.94 11.02 8.15
CA THR A 61 -1.34 9.99 7.30
C THR A 61 -2.39 9.49 6.30
N LEU A 62 -2.03 9.47 5.01
CA LEU A 62 -2.82 8.84 3.95
C LEU A 62 -2.27 7.43 3.71
N ILE A 63 -3.12 6.42 3.82
CA ILE A 63 -2.79 5.03 3.52
C ILE A 63 -3.45 4.71 2.18
N VAL A 64 -2.65 4.58 1.13
CA VAL A 64 -3.12 4.24 -0.21
C VAL A 64 -3.06 2.73 -0.36
N HIS A 65 -4.22 2.10 -0.50
CA HIS A 65 -4.33 0.65 -0.75
C HIS A 65 -4.39 0.39 -2.24
N HIS A 66 -3.55 -0.54 -2.71
CA HIS A 66 -3.48 -0.95 -4.09
C HIS A 66 -4.44 -2.12 -4.35
N PRO A 67 -4.92 -2.30 -5.60
CA PRO A 67 -5.75 -3.45 -5.97
C PRO A 67 -5.05 -4.80 -5.73
N ASP A 68 -3.71 -4.85 -5.85
CA ASP A 68 -2.88 -6.04 -5.63
C ASP A 68 -2.70 -6.43 -4.15
N GLY A 69 -3.26 -5.64 -3.22
CA GLY A 69 -3.16 -5.85 -1.78
C GLY A 69 -1.93 -5.23 -1.12
N ALA A 70 -1.02 -4.61 -1.89
CA ALA A 70 0.02 -3.75 -1.34
C ALA A 70 -0.57 -2.42 -0.86
N PHE A 71 0.20 -1.67 -0.07
CA PHE A 71 -0.18 -0.33 0.36
C PHE A 71 1.05 0.56 0.50
N ARG A 72 0.81 1.87 0.49
CA ARG A 72 1.81 2.90 0.75
C ARG A 72 1.27 3.94 1.72
N ARG A 73 2.11 4.44 2.63
CA ARG A 73 1.71 5.47 3.59
C ARG A 73 2.43 6.78 3.29
N PHE A 74 1.68 7.86 3.36
CA PHE A 74 2.16 9.21 3.14
C PHE A 74 1.81 10.09 4.34
N ASP A 75 2.79 10.82 4.85
CA ASP A 75 2.54 11.88 5.81
C ASP A 75 2.20 13.17 5.04
N VAL A 76 1.09 13.81 5.44
CA VAL A 76 0.69 15.10 4.88
C VAL A 76 1.50 16.21 5.55
N MET A 77 2.24 16.95 4.75
CA MET A 77 3.14 17.98 5.23
C MET A 77 2.41 19.31 5.46
N THR A 78 2.64 19.92 6.62
CA THR A 78 1.96 21.16 7.02
C THR A 78 2.65 22.44 6.49
N ASP A 79 3.86 22.31 5.95
CA ASP A 79 4.65 23.40 5.36
C ASP A 79 4.33 23.66 3.89
N GLY A 80 3.41 22.89 3.30
CA GLY A 80 3.00 23.01 1.90
C GLY A 80 3.86 22.23 0.91
N SER A 81 4.83 21.42 1.36
CA SER A 81 5.61 20.51 0.49
C SER A 81 4.79 19.35 -0.09
N GLY A 82 3.56 19.14 0.40
CA GLY A 82 2.63 18.14 -0.10
C GLY A 82 2.67 16.87 0.74
N LEU A 83 3.20 15.80 0.17
CA LEU A 83 3.29 14.48 0.81
C LEU A 83 4.74 14.02 0.90
N THR A 84 5.09 13.37 2.01
CA THR A 84 6.31 12.55 2.13
C THR A 84 5.93 11.10 2.38
N VAL A 85 6.76 10.17 1.96
CA VAL A 85 6.59 8.74 2.29
C VAL A 85 6.82 8.56 3.79
N ALA A 86 5.87 7.95 4.50
CA ALA A 86 5.97 7.71 5.94
C ALA A 86 6.91 6.54 6.27
N ASP A 87 7.08 5.63 5.31
CA ASP A 87 7.93 4.45 5.39
C ASP A 87 8.40 3.98 4.00
N GLY A 88 9.69 3.75 3.85
CA GLY A 88 10.26 3.31 2.57
C GLY A 88 11.67 3.85 2.37
N ALA A 89 12.36 3.31 1.37
CA ALA A 89 13.69 3.80 0.97
C ALA A 89 13.61 4.88 -0.12
N GLU A 90 12.47 4.99 -0.80
CA GLU A 90 12.26 5.92 -1.92
C GLU A 90 11.50 7.15 -1.43
N GLU A 91 11.94 8.32 -1.89
CA GLU A 91 11.27 9.58 -1.61
C GLU A 91 10.06 9.80 -2.53
N ALA A 92 9.08 10.57 -2.06
CA ALA A 92 8.01 11.07 -2.90
C ALA A 92 8.44 12.30 -3.67
N GLN A 93 8.26 12.28 -5.00
CA GLN A 93 8.34 13.48 -5.82
C GLN A 93 6.92 14.01 -6.03
N THR A 94 6.67 15.25 -5.64
CA THR A 94 5.35 15.88 -5.73
C THR A 94 5.34 17.01 -6.76
N LYS A 95 4.24 17.12 -7.51
CA LYS A 95 3.99 18.23 -8.43
C LYS A 95 2.51 18.56 -8.47
N LEU A 96 2.17 19.85 -8.43
CA LEU A 96 0.81 20.29 -8.71
C LEU A 96 0.60 20.35 -10.24
N VAL A 97 -0.35 19.59 -10.75
CA VAL A 97 -0.74 19.55 -12.17
C VAL A 97 -2.25 19.68 -12.24
N ASP A 98 -2.75 20.70 -12.94
CA ASP A 98 -4.18 20.95 -13.14
C ASP A 98 -5.02 20.93 -11.83
N GLY A 99 -4.46 21.46 -10.74
CA GLY A 99 -5.13 21.46 -9.43
C GLY A 99 -5.23 20.09 -8.79
N LYS A 100 -4.37 19.14 -9.17
CA LYS A 100 -4.21 17.83 -8.53
C LYS A 100 -2.75 17.64 -8.10
N LEU A 101 -2.55 16.93 -7.00
CA LEU A 101 -1.21 16.59 -6.54
C LEU A 101 -0.77 15.29 -7.19
N ASP A 102 0.11 15.40 -8.16
CA ASP A 102 0.78 14.29 -8.84
C ASP A 102 1.99 13.87 -8.01
N VAL A 103 2.01 12.60 -7.60
CA VAL A 103 2.98 12.04 -6.67
C VAL A 103 3.59 10.80 -7.29
N THR A 104 4.91 10.78 -7.43
CA THR A 104 5.66 9.60 -7.88
C THR A 104 6.51 9.07 -6.75
N VAL A 105 6.54 7.74 -6.59
CA VAL A 105 7.45 7.03 -5.67
C VAL A 105 7.96 5.79 -6.40
N GLY A 106 9.24 5.81 -6.79
CA GLY A 106 9.80 4.73 -7.59
C GLY A 106 9.07 4.57 -8.92
N ALA A 107 8.49 3.39 -9.15
CA ALA A 107 7.70 3.08 -10.34
C ALA A 107 6.21 3.41 -10.20
N ASP A 108 5.76 3.83 -9.01
CA ASP A 108 4.35 4.09 -8.73
C ASP A 108 4.03 5.57 -8.91
N ARG A 109 2.83 5.86 -9.42
CA ARG A 109 2.29 7.21 -9.56
C ARG A 109 0.89 7.29 -8.99
N TYR A 110 0.60 8.37 -8.27
CA TYR A 110 -0.66 8.64 -7.60
C TYR A 110 -1.10 10.07 -7.90
N VAL A 111 -2.39 10.27 -8.15
CA VAL A 111 -2.94 11.61 -8.40
C VAL A 111 -4.03 11.89 -7.37
N PHE A 112 -3.65 12.65 -6.34
CA PHE A 112 -4.58 13.06 -5.29
C PHE A 112 -5.37 14.29 -5.77
N PRO A 113 -6.69 14.37 -5.45
CA PRO A 113 -7.40 15.64 -5.57
C PRO A 113 -6.66 16.67 -4.71
N ALA A 114 -6.57 17.93 -5.17
CA ALA A 114 -6.08 18.97 -4.29
C ALA A 114 -7.09 19.18 -3.17
N SER A 115 -6.81 18.63 -1.99
CA SER A 115 -7.45 19.07 -0.77
C SER A 115 -6.74 20.33 -0.29
N THR A 116 -7.54 21.33 0.07
CA THR A 116 -7.01 22.45 0.83
C THR A 116 -6.94 22.04 2.30
N LYS A 117 -6.09 22.70 3.10
CA LYS A 117 -5.97 22.48 4.56
C LYS A 117 -7.33 22.47 5.29
N ALA A 118 -8.37 23.08 4.72
CA ALA A 118 -9.72 23.11 5.28
C ALA A 118 -10.47 21.77 5.22
N ASP A 119 -10.18 20.92 4.24
CA ASP A 119 -10.91 19.66 4.02
C ASP A 119 -10.46 18.54 4.98
N ALA A 120 -9.29 18.69 5.60
CA ALA A 120 -8.72 17.78 6.60
C ALA A 120 -9.25 18.03 8.04
N ALA A 121 -10.12 19.02 8.24
CA ALA A 121 -10.66 19.41 9.54
C ALA A 121 -12.14 19.02 9.74
N HIS A 122 -12.70 18.18 8.88
CA HIS A 122 -14.11 17.77 8.92
C HIS A 122 -14.32 16.32 9.33
#